data_AF-A0A9P6E333-F1
#
_entry.id   AF-A0A9P6E333-F1
#
_cell.length_a   1.000
_cell.length_b   1.000
_cell.length_c   1.000
_cell.angle_alpha   90.00
_cell.angle_beta   90.00
_cell.angle_gamma   90.00
#
_symmetry.space_group_name_H-M   'P 1'
#
loop_
_entity.id
_entity.type
_entity.pdbx_description
1 polymer ?
#
loop_
_entity_poly.entity_id
_entity_poly.type
_entity_poly.pdbx_seq_one_letter_code
_entity_poly.pdbx_strand_id
1 'polypeptide(L)'
;MSSCIEQLAGFRTALLSVGIDLAVYLQAYLSDKTQTYHIGGGINFRALSIMMALHGNPPIFCRNLLQVLQDASAVLDVLLRIEMRVPLRRAPLALQQFRRTTLAISIASFPRRVWWDYKQTRLFAATYLLSYLNTQTLTIRRRESTEVMVFGLTFLINALSHRLDDDSSARDLIRCIAPLTNDIALSTLMRRNADANSQLARYPEGYPWIPGGIFILRDFSLPPVSDPPRFYHVTEVSSGTYFYFANCTREQAGRKLYKQYYKEQAPGAKWVPQRKGMTVARNQQPREFDLAPQEGAIIRLPMFDHVNLDGTAEIQQDNESLSEAPVERDEPSMGDSLRTILDQMASDWMQKLGNASKSKSSYCFITQPHRQYINVADLNSLNLERFFQQVQYRRVSPEQWNKIIDVLIWEYNKPMPKSNTQQPLCLYHGMYLSLMDGAPPGMRDSIRATLQGELRKMPWLPYSRSDRIWIYETEPRSNEGPFRAIPHSKNGGPRIAINPKTIGHPSWVPSAQNVADIEELRREIEESSDAEDVAPMIVSGAIPFGAQPTQQFIGELLSQPGRGRFMVDHE
;
A
#
# COMPACT_ATOMS: atom_id res chain seq x y z
N MET A 1 4.23 -21.48 32.21
CA MET A 1 5.22 -21.19 31.14
C MET A 1 4.45 -20.63 29.95
N SER A 2 4.94 -19.56 29.31
CA SER A 2 4.34 -18.84 28.15
C SER A 2 4.85 -19.38 26.82
N SER A 3 4.09 -19.29 25.72
CA SER A 3 4.55 -19.61 24.34
C SER A 3 3.48 -19.57 23.22
N CYS A 4 3.21 -18.45 22.56
CA CYS A 4 2.74 -18.51 21.17
C CYS A 4 3.84 -17.92 20.28
N ILE A 5 4.23 -18.65 19.22
CA ILE A 5 5.43 -18.46 18.36
C ILE A 5 6.80 -18.66 19.05
N GLU A 6 6.86 -18.68 20.37
CA GLU A 6 8.15 -18.78 21.07
C GLU A 6 8.95 -20.07 20.83
N GLN A 7 8.31 -21.19 20.50
CA GLN A 7 9.02 -22.47 20.40
C GLN A 7 9.88 -22.60 19.14
N LEU A 8 9.43 -22.05 17.99
CA LEU A 8 10.23 -22.04 16.76
C LEU A 8 11.05 -20.77 16.58
N ALA A 9 10.59 -19.59 17.04
CA ALA A 9 11.30 -18.32 16.84
C ALA A 9 12.10 -17.85 18.09
N GLY A 10 12.07 -18.64 19.17
CA GLY A 10 12.74 -18.37 20.45
C GLY A 10 11.81 -17.80 21.53
N PHE A 11 12.15 -18.01 22.80
CA PHE A 11 11.29 -17.70 23.95
C PHE A 11 11.87 -16.63 24.89
N ARG A 12 11.03 -16.10 25.80
CA ARG A 12 11.49 -15.27 26.92
C ARG A 12 10.82 -15.73 28.20
N THR A 13 11.61 -16.19 29.16
CA THR A 13 11.09 -16.70 30.43
C THR A 13 11.78 -16.05 31.63
N ALA A 14 10.96 -15.64 32.60
CA ALA A 14 11.42 -15.35 33.95
C ALA A 14 11.48 -16.67 34.70
N LEU A 15 12.63 -16.96 35.33
CA LEU A 15 12.80 -18.20 36.06
C LEU A 15 12.10 -18.07 37.42
N LEU A 16 11.12 -18.94 37.69
CA LEU A 16 10.31 -18.92 38.91
C LEU A 16 11.13 -19.25 40.16
N SER A 17 12.25 -19.93 39.98
CA SER A 17 13.25 -20.20 41.00
C SER A 17 14.63 -19.84 40.48
N VAL A 18 15.51 -19.47 41.40
CA VAL A 18 16.91 -19.16 41.13
C VAL A 18 17.58 -20.45 40.59
N GLY A 19 17.88 -20.46 39.28
CA GLY A 19 18.40 -21.66 38.60
C GLY A 19 19.83 -22.05 39.00
N ILE A 20 20.38 -23.09 38.35
CA ILE A 20 21.73 -23.67 38.61
C ILE A 20 22.86 -22.62 38.64
N ASP A 21 22.70 -21.48 37.94
CA ASP A 21 23.67 -20.37 37.90
C ASP A 21 23.19 -19.08 38.57
N LEU A 22 22.18 -19.17 39.42
CA LEU A 22 21.42 -18.02 39.91
C LEU A 22 20.81 -17.18 38.78
N ALA A 23 20.49 -17.83 37.66
CA ALA A 23 19.84 -17.18 36.53
C ALA A 23 18.47 -16.67 36.96
N VAL A 24 18.20 -15.41 36.64
CA VAL A 24 16.89 -14.76 36.89
C VAL A 24 16.10 -14.57 35.60
N TYR A 25 16.78 -14.74 34.46
CA TYR A 25 16.25 -14.46 33.14
C TYR A 25 16.91 -15.32 32.08
N LEU A 26 16.10 -15.88 31.20
CA LEU A 26 16.56 -16.59 30.01
C LEU A 26 15.74 -16.16 28.81
N GLN A 27 16.43 -15.85 27.72
CA GLN A 27 15.83 -15.51 26.43
C GLN A 27 16.54 -16.29 25.34
N ALA A 28 15.78 -16.82 24.40
CA ALA A 28 16.30 -17.40 23.18
C ALA A 28 15.68 -16.67 21.98
N TYR A 29 16.46 -16.45 20.92
CA TYR A 29 15.98 -15.83 19.68
C TYR A 29 16.84 -16.24 18.49
N LEU A 30 16.28 -16.13 17.30
CA LEU A 30 16.97 -16.44 16.06
C LEU A 30 17.75 -15.24 15.49
N SER A 31 18.85 -15.52 14.78
CA SER A 31 19.72 -14.50 14.16
C SER A 31 19.14 -13.85 12.91
N ASP A 32 18.14 -14.48 12.29
CA ASP A 32 17.48 -14.02 11.06
C ASP A 32 16.83 -12.64 11.18
N LYS A 33 16.50 -12.21 12.39
CA LYS A 33 16.00 -10.86 12.67
C LYS A 33 16.93 -9.77 12.13
N THR A 34 18.25 -9.98 12.18
CA THR A 34 19.22 -8.97 11.71
C THR A 34 19.05 -8.63 10.23
N GLN A 35 18.61 -9.59 9.41
CA GLN A 35 18.40 -9.41 7.98
C GLN A 35 17.16 -8.57 7.70
N THR A 36 16.11 -8.74 8.50
CA THR A 36 14.87 -7.99 8.34
C THR A 36 14.93 -6.58 8.93
N TYR A 37 15.93 -6.27 9.77
CA TYR A 37 16.13 -4.93 10.32
C TYR A 37 16.67 -3.88 9.33
N HIS A 38 17.28 -4.29 8.20
CA HIS A 38 18.07 -3.38 7.33
C HIS A 38 17.54 -3.18 5.91
N ILE A 39 16.28 -3.51 5.63
CA ILE A 39 15.68 -3.47 4.28
C ILE A 39 15.69 -2.05 3.63
N GLY A 40 16.00 -0.99 4.38
CA GLY A 40 16.03 0.40 3.90
C GLY A 40 17.25 1.25 4.31
N GLY A 41 18.40 0.67 4.63
CA GLY A 41 19.64 1.44 4.81
C GLY A 41 19.76 2.27 6.10
N GLY A 42 19.28 1.75 7.24
CA GLY A 42 19.61 2.30 8.57
C GLY A 42 18.42 2.64 9.49
N ILE A 43 17.17 2.42 9.06
CA ILE A 43 16.01 2.54 9.94
C ILE A 43 15.70 1.16 10.52
N ASN A 44 15.88 0.99 11.83
CA ASN A 44 15.44 -0.20 12.55
C ASN A 44 13.97 -0.47 12.23
N PHE A 45 13.72 -1.61 11.61
CA PHE A 45 12.40 -2.03 11.16
C PHE A 45 11.37 -1.98 12.29
N ARG A 46 10.33 -1.16 12.10
CA ARG A 46 9.09 -1.19 12.89
C ARG A 46 8.19 -2.27 12.30
N ALA A 47 7.33 -2.87 13.13
CA ALA A 47 6.29 -3.78 12.67
C ALA A 47 5.54 -3.19 11.46
N LEU A 48 5.20 -4.05 10.49
CA LEU A 48 4.37 -3.71 9.34
C LEU A 48 3.08 -3.09 9.84
N SER A 49 2.85 -1.82 9.48
CA SER A 49 1.57 -1.17 9.73
C SER A 49 0.53 -1.61 8.69
N ILE A 50 -0.76 -1.55 9.02
CA ILE A 50 -1.83 -1.85 8.06
C ILE A 50 -1.71 -0.98 6.80
N MET A 51 -1.39 0.32 6.97
CA MET A 51 -1.25 1.21 5.82
C MET A 51 -0.18 0.73 4.84
N MET A 52 0.92 0.16 5.35
CA MET A 52 1.97 -0.43 4.52
C MET A 52 1.54 -1.77 3.91
N ALA A 53 0.75 -2.57 4.62
CA ALA A 53 0.17 -3.82 4.11
C ALA A 53 -0.83 -3.57 2.96
N LEU A 54 -1.46 -2.39 2.94
CA LEU A 54 -2.38 -1.95 1.89
C LEU A 54 -1.71 -1.07 0.81
N HIS A 55 -0.44 -0.69 0.98
CA HIS A 55 0.22 0.24 0.06
C HIS A 55 0.86 -0.48 -1.14
N GLY A 56 0.27 -0.28 -2.30
CA GLY A 56 0.70 -0.95 -3.53
C GLY A 56 -0.17 -2.16 -3.86
N ASN A 57 -0.07 -2.63 -5.11
CA ASN A 57 -0.69 -3.88 -5.51
C ASN A 57 0.24 -4.62 -6.51
N PRO A 58 1.01 -5.65 -6.09
CA PRO A 58 1.07 -6.18 -4.72
C PRO A 58 1.63 -5.18 -3.70
N PRO A 59 1.36 -5.35 -2.38
CA PRO A 59 1.91 -4.46 -1.36
C PRO A 59 3.44 -4.35 -1.45
N ILE A 60 3.95 -3.13 -1.64
CA ILE A 60 5.37 -2.86 -1.97
C ILE A 60 6.30 -3.43 -0.89
N PHE A 61 5.91 -3.26 0.37
CA PHE A 61 6.68 -3.77 1.49
C PHE A 61 6.79 -5.29 1.47
N CYS A 62 5.68 -5.99 1.20
CA CYS A 62 5.65 -7.44 1.19
C CYS A 62 6.54 -8.01 0.08
N ARG A 63 6.54 -7.37 -1.10
CA ARG A 63 7.43 -7.72 -2.21
C ARG A 63 8.91 -7.54 -1.83
N ASN A 64 9.26 -6.40 -1.24
CA ASN A 64 10.64 -6.14 -0.80
C ASN A 64 11.09 -7.12 0.28
N LEU A 65 10.20 -7.44 1.24
CA LEU A 65 10.48 -8.43 2.27
C LEU A 65 10.66 -9.82 1.66
N LEU A 66 9.87 -10.20 0.65
CA LEU A 66 10.02 -11.48 -0.03
C LEU A 66 11.38 -11.60 -0.72
N GLN A 67 11.84 -10.55 -1.41
CA GLN A 67 13.18 -10.50 -1.99
C GLN A 67 14.26 -10.70 -0.93
N VAL A 68 14.16 -10.02 0.20
CA VAL A 68 15.12 -10.16 1.31
C VAL A 68 15.14 -11.58 1.86
N LEU A 69 13.98 -12.25 1.96
CA LEU A 69 13.91 -13.65 2.38
C LEU A 69 14.51 -14.61 1.33
N GLN A 70 14.41 -14.29 0.04
CA GLN A 70 15.02 -15.06 -1.05
C GLN A 70 16.54 -14.90 -1.06
N ASP A 71 17.04 -13.68 -0.91
CA ASP A 71 18.47 -13.41 -0.83
C ASP A 71 19.08 -14.10 0.40
N ALA A 72 18.38 -14.03 1.54
CA ALA A 72 18.80 -14.69 2.77
C ALA A 72 18.80 -16.23 2.67
N SER A 73 17.85 -16.82 1.93
CA SER A 73 17.75 -18.28 1.85
C SER A 73 18.92 -18.93 1.11
N ALA A 74 19.55 -18.20 0.19
CA ALA A 74 20.69 -18.66 -0.57
C ALA A 74 21.96 -18.78 0.28
N VAL A 75 22.17 -17.88 1.25
CA VAL A 75 23.47 -17.71 1.89
C VAL A 75 23.47 -17.77 3.42
N LEU A 76 22.33 -17.65 4.10
CA LEU A 76 22.31 -17.45 5.56
C LEU A 76 21.72 -18.61 6.35
N ASP A 77 22.53 -19.19 7.22
CA ASP A 77 22.06 -20.07 8.27
C ASP A 77 21.46 -19.27 9.42
N VAL A 78 20.35 -19.77 9.96
CA VAL A 78 19.66 -19.14 11.09
C VAL A 78 20.11 -19.80 12.38
N LEU A 79 20.76 -19.00 13.23
CA LEU A 79 21.37 -19.47 14.46
C LEU A 79 20.48 -19.13 15.66
N LEU A 80 20.35 -20.09 16.57
CA LEU A 80 19.73 -19.87 17.88
C LEU A 80 20.73 -19.14 18.78
N ARG A 81 20.35 -17.96 19.25
CA ARG A 81 21.08 -17.19 20.27
C ARG A 81 20.37 -17.31 21.61
N ILE A 82 21.12 -17.68 22.64
CA ILE A 82 20.64 -17.76 24.02
C ILE A 82 21.29 -16.63 24.83
N GLU A 83 20.47 -15.86 25.52
CA GLU A 83 20.85 -14.79 26.44
C GLU A 83 20.37 -15.14 27.84
N MET A 84 21.28 -15.12 28.81
CA MET A 84 20.99 -15.42 30.21
C MET A 84 21.50 -14.29 31.09
N ARG A 85 20.68 -13.82 32.04
CA ARG A 85 21.13 -12.86 33.06
C ARG A 85 21.44 -13.59 34.35
N VAL A 86 22.69 -13.49 34.76
CA VAL A 86 23.26 -14.07 35.99
C VAL A 86 23.99 -12.97 36.77
N PRO A 87 24.25 -13.15 38.07
CA PRO A 87 25.17 -12.30 38.81
C PRO A 87 26.53 -12.21 38.12
N LEU A 88 27.17 -11.03 38.12
CA LEU A 88 28.43 -10.81 37.41
C LEU A 88 29.51 -11.86 37.76
N ARG A 89 29.59 -12.27 39.03
CA ARG A 89 30.50 -13.33 39.51
C ARG A 89 30.27 -14.72 38.89
N ARG A 90 29.08 -14.98 38.33
CA ARG A 90 28.70 -16.22 37.65
C ARG A 90 28.79 -16.11 36.13
N ALA A 91 28.93 -14.92 35.56
CA ALA A 91 28.98 -14.71 34.11
C ALA A 91 30.04 -15.57 33.40
N PRO A 92 31.25 -15.79 33.95
CA PRO A 92 32.22 -16.68 33.32
C PRO A 92 31.76 -18.14 33.24
N LEU A 93 30.90 -18.60 34.15
CA LEU A 93 30.47 -20.01 34.23
C LEU A 93 29.17 -20.28 33.48
N ALA A 94 28.37 -19.24 33.27
CA ALA A 94 27.09 -19.30 32.58
C ALA A 94 27.25 -19.78 31.13
N LEU A 95 26.35 -20.66 30.69
CA LEU A 95 26.26 -21.17 29.30
C LEU A 95 27.51 -21.91 28.77
N GLN A 96 28.51 -22.21 29.61
CA GLN A 96 29.72 -22.93 29.16
C GLN A 96 29.46 -24.40 28.83
N GLN A 97 28.52 -25.04 29.53
CA GLN A 97 28.25 -26.47 29.40
C GLN A 97 26.76 -26.74 29.32
N PHE A 98 26.26 -26.84 28.10
CA PHE A 98 24.95 -27.44 27.88
C PHE A 98 25.07 -28.96 27.86
N ARG A 99 24.23 -29.64 28.64
CA ARG A 99 24.05 -31.08 28.46
C ARG A 99 23.51 -31.32 27.06
N ARG A 100 24.24 -32.06 26.22
CA ARG A 100 23.84 -32.37 24.84
C ARG A 100 22.44 -32.96 24.76
N THR A 101 22.07 -33.81 25.72
CA THR A 101 20.72 -34.39 25.83
C THR A 101 19.66 -33.32 26.03
N THR A 102 19.91 -32.31 26.87
CA THR A 102 18.98 -31.19 27.06
C THR A 102 18.79 -30.39 25.78
N LEU A 103 19.87 -30.10 25.05
CA LEU A 103 19.76 -29.41 23.75
C LEU A 103 18.96 -30.25 22.75
N ALA A 104 19.26 -31.54 22.63
CA ALA A 104 18.61 -32.45 21.69
C ALA A 104 17.09 -32.58 21.92
N ILE A 105 16.63 -32.53 23.18
CA ILE A 105 15.19 -32.60 23.50
C ILE A 105 14.50 -31.23 23.52
N SER A 106 15.26 -30.13 23.55
CA SER A 106 14.71 -28.78 23.74
C SER A 106 14.78 -27.90 22.48
N ILE A 107 15.51 -28.32 21.44
CA ILE A 107 15.73 -27.52 20.24
C ILE A 107 15.32 -28.34 19.01
N ALA A 108 14.51 -27.73 18.16
CA ALA A 108 14.29 -28.21 16.80
C ALA A 108 15.28 -27.51 15.85
N SER A 109 15.98 -28.30 15.04
CA SER A 109 16.87 -27.81 13.99
C SER A 109 16.29 -28.16 12.63
N PHE A 110 16.21 -27.18 11.73
CA PHE A 110 15.69 -27.35 10.38
C PHE A 110 16.79 -27.06 9.36
N PRO A 111 16.81 -27.75 8.20
CA PRO A 111 17.65 -27.34 7.09
C PRO A 111 17.36 -25.88 6.70
N ARG A 112 18.41 -25.12 6.36
CA ARG A 112 18.32 -23.69 5.98
C ARG A 112 17.18 -23.45 4.99
N ARG A 113 17.16 -24.22 3.90
CA ARG A 113 16.15 -24.12 2.85
C ARG A 113 14.73 -24.29 3.39
N VAL A 114 14.49 -25.31 4.21
CA VAL A 114 13.17 -25.58 4.80
C VAL A 114 12.68 -24.40 5.66
N TRP A 115 13.56 -23.82 6.48
CA TRP A 115 13.22 -22.67 7.33
C TRP A 115 12.84 -21.43 6.53
N TRP A 116 13.63 -21.09 5.50
CA TRP A 116 13.36 -19.91 4.68
C TRP A 116 12.17 -20.12 3.74
N ASP A 117 12.04 -21.30 3.13
CA ASP A 117 10.91 -21.65 2.26
C ASP A 117 9.57 -21.56 3.02
N TYR A 118 9.58 -21.99 4.29
CA TYR A 118 8.43 -21.82 5.19
C TYR A 118 8.03 -20.33 5.32
N LYS A 119 8.98 -19.42 5.54
CA LYS A 119 8.67 -17.99 5.66
C LYS A 119 8.20 -17.37 4.34
N GLN A 120 8.90 -17.69 3.25
CA GLN A 120 8.60 -17.18 1.92
C GLN A 120 7.19 -17.60 1.48
N THR A 121 6.83 -18.87 1.65
CA THR A 121 5.52 -19.41 1.27
C THR A 121 4.39 -18.67 1.99
N ARG A 122 4.56 -18.41 3.30
CA ARG A 122 3.56 -17.72 4.10
C ARG A 122 3.43 -16.25 3.74
N LEU A 123 4.57 -15.57 3.54
CA LEU A 123 4.58 -14.18 3.10
C LEU A 123 3.93 -14.06 1.72
N PHE A 124 4.25 -14.95 0.80
CA PHE A 124 3.66 -15.00 -0.53
C PHE A 124 2.14 -15.18 -0.47
N ALA A 125 1.65 -16.17 0.28
CA ALA A 125 0.22 -16.39 0.45
C ALA A 125 -0.51 -15.17 1.04
N ALA A 126 0.07 -14.54 2.08
CA ALA A 126 -0.50 -13.34 2.68
C ALA A 126 -0.49 -12.15 1.71
N THR A 127 0.60 -11.99 0.95
CA THR A 127 0.74 -10.94 -0.09
C THR A 127 -0.30 -11.13 -1.18
N TYR A 128 -0.54 -12.36 -1.62
CA TYR A 128 -1.54 -12.69 -2.63
C TYR A 128 -2.95 -12.28 -2.16
N LEU A 129 -3.31 -12.63 -0.92
CA LEU A 129 -4.61 -12.25 -0.34
C LEU A 129 -4.75 -10.73 -0.17
N LEU A 130 -3.71 -10.04 0.33
CA LEU A 130 -3.72 -8.58 0.44
C LEU A 130 -3.87 -7.91 -0.93
N SER A 131 -3.19 -8.45 -1.96
CA SER A 131 -3.29 -7.96 -3.34
C SER A 131 -4.71 -8.13 -3.87
N TYR A 132 -5.30 -9.31 -3.66
CA TYR A 132 -6.69 -9.56 -4.00
C TYR A 132 -7.62 -8.55 -3.32
N LEU A 133 -7.50 -8.37 -2.00
CA LEU A 133 -8.31 -7.42 -1.24
C LEU A 133 -8.11 -5.96 -1.69
N ASN A 134 -6.90 -5.58 -2.12
CA ASN A 134 -6.63 -4.24 -2.63
C ASN A 134 -7.35 -3.94 -3.94
N THR A 135 -7.59 -4.96 -4.79
CA THR A 135 -8.36 -4.82 -6.04
C THR A 135 -9.87 -4.73 -5.84
N GLN A 136 -10.37 -5.07 -4.64
CA GLN A 136 -11.80 -5.08 -4.36
C GLN A 136 -12.40 -3.67 -4.32
N THR A 137 -13.71 -3.59 -4.54
CA THR A 137 -14.45 -2.33 -4.40
C THR A 137 -14.30 -1.79 -2.98
N LEU A 138 -14.38 -0.47 -2.80
CA LEU A 138 -14.26 0.12 -1.46
C LEU A 138 -15.39 -0.35 -0.54
N THR A 139 -16.59 -0.57 -1.07
CA THR A 139 -17.72 -1.12 -0.31
C THR A 139 -17.36 -2.48 0.28
N ILE A 140 -16.66 -3.32 -0.49
CA ILE A 140 -16.16 -4.61 -0.03
C ILE A 140 -15.02 -4.44 0.97
N ARG A 141 -14.05 -3.56 0.68
CA ARG A 141 -12.88 -3.33 1.54
C ARG A 141 -13.26 -2.77 2.92
N ARG A 142 -14.28 -1.90 2.98
CA ARG A 142 -14.82 -1.29 4.22
C ARG A 142 -15.65 -2.25 5.07
N ARG A 143 -15.94 -3.47 4.60
CA ARG A 143 -16.62 -4.46 5.44
C ARG A 143 -15.70 -4.85 6.57
N GLU A 144 -16.25 -4.93 7.78
CA GLU A 144 -15.51 -5.34 8.98
C GLU A 144 -14.79 -6.68 8.78
N SER A 145 -15.43 -7.67 8.17
CA SER A 145 -14.81 -8.96 7.89
C SER A 145 -13.58 -8.86 6.99
N THR A 146 -13.57 -7.92 6.05
CA THR A 146 -12.41 -7.62 5.20
C THR A 146 -11.31 -6.92 5.99
N GLU A 147 -11.68 -5.93 6.81
CA GLU A 147 -10.72 -5.21 7.66
C GLU A 147 -10.04 -6.16 8.64
N VAL A 148 -10.78 -7.05 9.29
CA VAL A 148 -10.23 -8.07 10.18
C VAL A 148 -9.37 -9.09 9.45
N MET A 149 -9.71 -9.45 8.21
CA MET A 149 -8.81 -10.23 7.35
C MET A 149 -7.49 -9.48 7.10
N VAL A 150 -7.54 -8.20 6.75
CA VAL A 150 -6.32 -7.37 6.57
C VAL A 150 -5.51 -7.29 7.88
N PHE A 151 -6.18 -7.15 9.02
CA PHE A 151 -5.52 -7.11 10.33
C PHE A 151 -4.83 -8.45 10.60
N GLY A 152 -5.51 -9.56 10.36
CA GLY A 152 -4.96 -10.90 10.54
C GLY A 152 -3.79 -11.22 9.62
N LEU A 153 -3.88 -10.82 8.35
CA LEU A 153 -2.77 -10.97 7.39
C LEU A 153 -1.57 -10.10 7.79
N THR A 154 -1.80 -8.87 8.22
CA THR A 154 -0.74 -7.97 8.71
C THR A 154 -0.08 -8.54 9.97
N PHE A 155 -0.89 -9.02 10.91
CA PHE A 155 -0.44 -9.69 12.12
C PHE A 155 0.41 -10.92 11.79
N LEU A 156 -0.04 -11.74 10.83
CA LEU A 156 0.66 -12.93 10.38
C LEU A 156 2.01 -12.59 9.73
N ILE A 157 2.09 -11.55 8.91
CA ILE A 157 3.34 -11.13 8.29
C ILE A 157 4.34 -10.67 9.36
N ASN A 158 3.89 -9.87 10.33
CA ASN A 158 4.72 -9.46 11.46
C ASN A 158 5.23 -10.66 12.27
N ALA A 159 4.37 -11.66 12.46
CA ALA A 159 4.68 -12.89 13.16
C ALA A 159 5.81 -13.73 12.52
N LEU A 160 6.14 -13.51 11.24
CA LEU A 160 7.24 -14.22 10.57
C LEU A 160 8.63 -13.80 11.06
N SER A 161 8.75 -12.57 11.58
CA SER A 161 10.03 -11.97 11.99
C SER A 161 10.03 -11.44 13.42
N HIS A 162 8.85 -11.23 14.00
CA HIS A 162 8.67 -10.65 15.33
C HIS A 162 7.91 -11.60 16.25
N ARG A 163 8.13 -11.40 17.55
CA ARG A 163 7.31 -12.03 18.58
C ARG A 163 5.89 -11.48 18.44
N LEU A 164 4.89 -12.33 18.64
CA LEU A 164 3.51 -11.87 18.73
C LEU A 164 3.36 -10.89 19.89
N ASP A 165 2.65 -9.80 19.63
CA ASP A 165 2.19 -8.92 20.69
C ASP A 165 1.16 -9.65 21.55
N ASP A 166 1.34 -9.59 22.87
CA ASP A 166 0.45 -10.22 23.87
C ASP A 166 -0.47 -9.18 24.55
N ASP A 167 -0.69 -8.05 23.88
CA ASP A 167 -1.62 -7.02 24.34
C ASP A 167 -3.07 -7.53 24.25
N SER A 168 -3.94 -6.96 25.09
CA SER A 168 -5.39 -7.17 25.02
C SER A 168 -5.97 -7.06 23.60
N SER A 169 -5.55 -6.08 22.81
CA SER A 169 -5.99 -5.89 21.42
C SER A 169 -5.46 -6.95 20.46
N ALA A 170 -4.22 -7.38 20.64
CA ALA A 170 -3.65 -8.47 19.86
C ALA A 170 -4.35 -9.80 20.18
N ARG A 171 -4.67 -10.05 21.46
CA ARG A 171 -5.43 -11.23 21.89
C ARG A 171 -6.85 -11.24 21.34
N ASP A 172 -7.49 -10.08 21.30
CA ASP A 172 -8.81 -9.89 20.70
C ASP A 172 -8.78 -10.26 19.21
N LEU A 173 -7.83 -9.72 18.45
CA LEU A 173 -7.64 -10.09 17.04
C LEU A 173 -7.33 -11.58 16.86
N ILE A 174 -6.44 -12.16 17.67
CA ILE A 174 -6.07 -13.58 17.57
C ILE A 174 -7.28 -14.49 17.72
N ARG A 175 -8.26 -14.14 18.55
CA ARG A 175 -9.51 -14.91 18.66
C ARG A 175 -10.32 -14.93 17.37
N CYS A 176 -10.28 -13.85 16.61
CA CYS A 176 -10.98 -13.78 15.33
C CYS A 176 -10.28 -14.59 14.25
N ILE A 177 -8.94 -14.72 14.30
CA ILE A 177 -8.16 -15.22 13.16
C ILE A 177 -7.45 -16.55 13.39
N ALA A 178 -7.24 -17.01 14.63
CA ALA A 178 -6.59 -18.29 14.92
C ALA A 178 -7.62 -19.43 15.11
N PRO A 179 -7.25 -20.70 14.84
CA PRO A 179 -8.08 -21.86 15.15
C PRO A 179 -8.52 -21.83 16.62
N LEU A 180 -9.71 -22.37 16.90
CA LEU A 180 -10.24 -22.46 18.25
C LEU A 180 -10.24 -23.91 18.75
N THR A 181 -10.00 -24.10 20.04
CA THR A 181 -10.10 -25.40 20.72
C THR A 181 -10.84 -25.27 22.05
N ASN A 182 -11.67 -26.27 22.36
CA ASN A 182 -12.27 -26.43 23.69
C ASN A 182 -11.35 -27.21 24.63
N ASP A 183 -10.29 -27.83 24.11
CA ASP A 183 -9.32 -28.54 24.92
C ASP A 183 -8.37 -27.55 25.59
N ILE A 184 -8.67 -27.26 26.85
CA ILE A 184 -7.90 -26.36 27.69
C ILE A 184 -6.47 -26.90 27.93
N ALA A 185 -6.24 -28.22 27.88
CA ALA A 185 -4.90 -28.80 28.03
C ALA A 185 -4.05 -28.58 26.76
N LEU A 186 -4.68 -28.58 25.58
CA LEU A 186 -4.05 -28.22 24.31
C LEU A 186 -3.97 -26.71 24.06
N SER A 187 -4.65 -25.88 24.88
CA SER A 187 -4.59 -24.42 24.85
C SER A 187 -3.19 -23.93 25.23
N THR A 188 -2.31 -24.13 24.28
CA THR A 188 -0.98 -23.62 24.32
C THR A 188 -1.12 -22.11 24.09
N LEU A 189 -1.16 -21.36 25.21
CA LEU A 189 -0.14 -20.35 25.50
C LEU A 189 -0.34 -18.85 25.15
N MET A 190 -1.57 -18.34 25.10
CA MET A 190 -1.77 -16.93 25.49
C MET A 190 -2.25 -16.87 26.93
N ARG A 191 -1.55 -16.10 27.78
CA ARG A 191 -1.73 -16.09 29.23
C ARG A 191 -3.21 -16.21 29.59
N ARG A 192 -3.56 -17.22 30.39
CA ARG A 192 -4.78 -17.16 31.20
C ARG A 192 -4.67 -15.85 31.99
N ASN A 193 -5.43 -14.84 31.59
CA ASN A 193 -5.83 -13.83 32.56
C ASN A 193 -6.51 -14.62 33.69
N ALA A 194 -6.31 -14.22 34.95
CA ALA A 194 -6.74 -14.95 36.15
C ALA A 194 -8.27 -15.21 36.26
N ASP A 195 -9.02 -14.89 35.21
CA ASP A 195 -10.46 -14.88 35.14
C ASP A 195 -10.95 -15.69 33.92
N ALA A 196 -10.49 -16.94 33.81
CA ALA A 196 -10.84 -17.84 32.71
C ALA A 196 -12.36 -18.09 32.60
N ASN A 197 -13.07 -18.02 33.74
CA ASN A 197 -14.52 -18.21 33.82
C ASN A 197 -15.29 -17.03 33.20
N SER A 198 -14.81 -15.78 33.35
CA SER A 198 -15.46 -14.62 32.72
C SER A 198 -15.24 -14.58 31.21
N GLN A 199 -14.18 -15.22 30.71
CA GLN A 199 -13.94 -15.36 29.27
C GLN A 199 -14.77 -16.48 28.63
N LEU A 200 -14.96 -17.62 29.29
CA LEU A 200 -15.84 -18.69 28.80
C LEU A 200 -17.28 -18.21 28.61
N ALA A 201 -17.78 -17.39 29.53
CA ALA A 201 -19.11 -16.78 29.40
C ALA A 201 -19.23 -15.83 28.19
N ARG A 202 -18.11 -15.24 27.75
CA ARG A 202 -18.08 -14.32 26.60
C ARG A 202 -17.80 -15.03 25.27
N TYR A 203 -17.20 -16.21 25.28
CA TYR A 203 -16.73 -16.90 24.07
C TYR A 203 -17.01 -18.40 24.12
N PRO A 204 -18.24 -18.84 23.81
CA PRO A 204 -18.62 -20.24 23.85
C PRO A 204 -17.93 -21.11 22.79
N GLU A 205 -17.29 -20.52 21.77
CA GLU A 205 -16.64 -21.25 20.67
C GLU A 205 -15.27 -21.85 21.02
N GLY A 206 -14.69 -21.49 22.17
CA GLY A 206 -13.41 -22.03 22.65
C GLY A 206 -12.27 -21.01 22.70
N TYR A 207 -11.04 -21.50 22.85
CA TYR A 207 -9.83 -20.70 23.03
C TYR A 207 -8.94 -20.73 21.79
N PRO A 208 -8.23 -19.64 21.46
CA PRO A 208 -7.23 -19.65 20.40
C PRO A 208 -6.20 -20.77 20.59
N TRP A 209 -5.98 -21.52 19.53
CA TRP A 209 -5.08 -22.66 19.47
C TRP A 209 -3.99 -22.40 18.44
N ILE A 210 -2.74 -22.38 18.90
CA ILE A 210 -1.56 -22.10 18.09
C ILE A 210 -0.62 -23.30 18.21
N PRO A 211 -0.90 -24.41 17.48
CA PRO A 211 -0.16 -25.65 17.63
C PRO A 211 1.33 -25.48 17.30
N GLY A 212 2.19 -26.01 18.17
CA GLY A 212 3.66 -25.89 18.03
C GLY A 212 4.16 -24.44 18.04
N GLY A 213 3.34 -23.51 18.54
CA GLY A 213 3.61 -22.09 18.43
C GLY A 213 3.53 -21.57 16.99
N ILE A 214 3.12 -22.34 15.99
CA ILE A 214 3.00 -21.83 14.61
C ILE A 214 1.65 -21.13 14.47
N PHE A 215 1.67 -19.83 14.14
CA PHE A 215 0.43 -19.13 13.83
C PHE A 215 -0.19 -19.72 12.56
N ILE A 216 -1.44 -20.12 12.63
CA ILE A 216 -2.21 -20.58 11.46
C ILE A 216 -3.50 -19.76 11.48
N LEU A 217 -3.97 -19.37 10.30
CA LEU A 217 -5.28 -18.75 10.21
C LEU A 217 -6.35 -19.83 10.36
N ARG A 218 -7.41 -19.57 11.13
CA ARG A 218 -8.60 -20.42 11.16
C ARG A 218 -9.22 -20.49 9.78
N ASP A 219 -10.14 -21.42 9.60
CA ASP A 219 -10.85 -21.58 8.35
C ASP A 219 -11.46 -20.24 7.88
N PHE A 220 -11.23 -19.95 6.60
CA PHE A 220 -11.80 -18.81 5.89
C PHE A 220 -12.27 -19.25 4.50
N SER A 221 -13.27 -18.57 3.98
CA SER A 221 -13.76 -18.78 2.63
C SER A 221 -12.93 -17.97 1.63
N LEU A 222 -12.78 -18.51 0.42
CA LEU A 222 -12.18 -17.87 -0.74
C LEU A 222 -13.21 -17.73 -1.87
N PRO A 223 -12.96 -16.86 -2.86
CA PRO A 223 -13.75 -16.83 -4.08
C PRO A 223 -13.75 -18.21 -4.80
N PRO A 224 -14.86 -18.62 -5.42
CA PRO A 224 -16.14 -17.90 -5.52
C PRO A 224 -17.08 -18.08 -4.32
N VAL A 225 -16.73 -18.91 -3.33
CA VAL A 225 -17.59 -19.22 -2.17
C VAL A 225 -17.85 -17.97 -1.31
N SER A 226 -16.83 -17.14 -1.13
CA SER A 226 -16.97 -15.80 -0.57
C SER A 226 -16.20 -14.78 -1.39
N ASP A 227 -16.87 -13.70 -1.80
CA ASP A 227 -16.22 -12.53 -2.35
C ASP A 227 -16.60 -11.29 -1.53
N PRO A 228 -15.69 -10.75 -0.69
CA PRO A 228 -14.25 -11.06 -0.59
C PRO A 228 -13.94 -12.29 0.31
N PRO A 229 -12.66 -12.73 0.37
CA PRO A 229 -12.17 -13.63 1.42
C PRO A 229 -12.58 -13.17 2.83
N ARG A 230 -13.10 -14.09 3.65
CA ARG A 230 -13.54 -13.82 5.03
C ARG A 230 -13.45 -15.06 5.92
N PHE A 231 -13.17 -14.88 7.21
CA PHE A 231 -13.23 -15.97 8.18
C PHE A 231 -14.66 -16.50 8.34
N TYR A 232 -14.82 -17.80 8.65
CA TYR A 232 -16.15 -18.43 8.75
C TYR A 232 -16.97 -17.98 9.97
N HIS A 233 -16.32 -17.58 11.06
CA HIS A 233 -16.97 -17.24 12.32
C HIS A 233 -16.67 -15.79 12.72
N VAL A 234 -17.09 -15.40 13.94
CA VAL A 234 -17.03 -14.04 14.51
C VAL A 234 -15.82 -13.26 13.99
N THR A 235 -16.11 -12.27 13.15
CA THR A 235 -15.13 -11.36 12.55
C THR A 235 -15.10 -10.00 13.23
N GLU A 236 -15.82 -9.85 14.35
CA GLU A 236 -15.88 -8.58 15.06
C GLU A 236 -14.72 -8.46 16.04
N VAL A 237 -14.02 -7.34 15.98
CA VAL A 237 -12.98 -6.96 16.94
C VAL A 237 -13.39 -5.69 17.67
N SER A 238 -12.91 -5.52 18.90
CA SER A 238 -13.20 -4.34 19.71
C SER A 238 -12.65 -3.06 19.08
N SER A 239 -13.24 -1.90 19.43
CA SER A 239 -12.71 -0.59 19.03
C SER A 239 -11.27 -0.37 19.50
N GLY A 240 -10.87 -0.97 20.63
CA GLY A 240 -9.48 -0.96 21.10
C GLY A 240 -8.53 -1.61 20.10
N THR A 241 -8.95 -2.72 19.49
CA THR A 241 -8.20 -3.41 18.43
C THR A 241 -8.05 -2.56 17.18
N TYR A 242 -9.10 -1.85 16.78
CA TYR A 242 -9.02 -0.86 15.69
C TYR A 242 -8.03 0.27 16.00
N PHE A 243 -8.05 0.83 17.22
CA PHE A 243 -7.06 1.84 17.61
C PHE A 243 -5.64 1.29 17.65
N TYR A 244 -5.44 0.07 18.14
CA TYR A 244 -4.11 -0.53 18.21
C TYR A 244 -3.49 -0.72 16.82
N PHE A 245 -4.23 -1.33 15.89
CA PHE A 245 -3.68 -1.67 14.57
C PHE A 245 -3.80 -0.52 13.54
N ALA A 246 -4.93 0.21 13.53
CA ALA A 246 -5.23 1.23 12.53
C ALA A 246 -5.12 2.67 13.07
N ASN A 247 -4.96 2.84 14.39
CA ASN A 247 -4.91 4.14 15.06
C ASN A 247 -6.15 5.01 14.77
N CYS A 248 -7.33 4.38 14.73
CA CYS A 248 -8.63 5.03 14.54
C CYS A 248 -9.76 4.18 15.13
N THR A 249 -10.98 4.74 15.18
CA THR A 249 -12.18 3.96 15.50
C THR A 249 -12.57 3.05 14.33
N ARG A 250 -13.51 2.13 14.56
CA ARG A 250 -14.10 1.27 13.54
C ARG A 250 -14.77 2.09 12.43
N GLU A 251 -15.57 3.08 12.80
CA GLU A 251 -16.30 3.95 11.87
C GLU A 251 -15.33 4.75 10.99
N GLN A 252 -14.17 5.10 11.54
CA GLN A 252 -13.11 5.80 10.84
C GLN A 252 -12.22 4.88 9.99
N ALA A 253 -12.15 3.58 10.29
CA ALA A 253 -11.22 2.64 9.65
C ALA A 253 -11.47 2.56 8.15
N GLY A 254 -12.73 2.43 7.74
CA GLY A 254 -13.11 2.40 6.34
C GLY A 254 -12.72 3.66 5.55
N ARG A 255 -12.69 4.83 6.22
CA ARG A 255 -12.23 6.11 5.64
C ARG A 255 -10.72 6.24 5.69
N LYS A 256 -10.06 5.76 6.76
CA LYS A 256 -8.63 5.97 7.02
C LYS A 256 -7.74 4.96 6.29
N LEU A 257 -8.07 3.68 6.37
CA LEU A 257 -7.30 2.57 5.81
C LEU A 257 -7.39 2.57 4.30
N TYR A 258 -8.62 2.70 3.81
CA TYR A 258 -8.91 2.79 2.40
C TYR A 258 -9.17 4.23 2.00
N LYS A 259 -8.40 5.17 2.60
CA LYS A 259 -8.36 6.56 2.17
C LYS A 259 -8.31 6.54 0.68
N GLN A 260 -9.47 6.84 0.14
CA GLN A 260 -9.69 6.93 -1.25
C GLN A 260 -8.53 7.78 -1.79
N TYR A 261 -7.90 7.35 -2.87
CA TYR A 261 -7.23 8.29 -3.77
C TYR A 261 -8.25 9.27 -4.41
N TYR A 262 -9.39 9.51 -3.76
CA TYR A 262 -10.27 10.63 -3.98
C TYR A 262 -9.56 11.80 -3.35
N LYS A 263 -8.78 12.43 -4.21
CA LYS A 263 -8.63 13.85 -4.14
C LYS A 263 -10.00 14.48 -4.45
N GLU A 264 -10.92 14.47 -3.47
CA GLU A 264 -12.15 15.29 -3.50
C GLU A 264 -11.81 16.75 -3.76
N GLN A 265 -10.59 17.16 -3.39
CA GLN A 265 -9.98 18.36 -3.90
C GLN A 265 -8.86 18.00 -4.84
N ALA A 266 -9.06 18.33 -6.11
CA ALA A 266 -8.02 18.58 -7.08
C ALA A 266 -6.75 19.06 -6.35
N PRO A 267 -5.60 18.38 -6.50
CA PRO A 267 -4.39 18.85 -5.85
C PRO A 267 -4.20 20.30 -6.25
N GLY A 268 -4.18 21.21 -5.26
CA GLY A 268 -4.06 22.64 -5.53
C GLY A 268 -2.85 22.88 -6.45
N ALA A 269 -2.86 23.92 -7.29
CA ALA A 269 -1.86 24.15 -8.33
C ALA A 269 -0.41 24.10 -7.83
N LYS A 270 -0.20 24.37 -6.53
CA LYS A 270 1.11 24.20 -5.86
C LYS A 270 1.65 22.77 -5.97
N TRP A 271 0.79 21.77 -5.93
CA TRP A 271 1.12 20.33 -5.97
C TRP A 271 1.11 19.74 -7.38
N VAL A 272 0.53 20.45 -8.36
CA VAL A 272 0.60 20.13 -9.79
C VAL A 272 1.06 21.37 -10.56
N PRO A 273 2.37 21.70 -10.43
CA PRO A 273 2.92 22.82 -11.17
C PRO A 273 2.77 22.57 -12.66
N GLN A 274 2.29 23.57 -13.40
CA GLN A 274 2.27 23.49 -14.86
C GLN A 274 3.70 23.33 -15.36
N ARG A 275 3.91 22.28 -16.18
CA ARG A 275 5.21 22.03 -16.76
C ARG A 275 5.44 22.92 -17.97
N LYS A 276 5.95 24.14 -17.70
CA LYS A 276 6.32 25.10 -18.74
C LYS A 276 7.52 24.63 -19.59
N GLY A 277 8.41 23.79 -19.04
CA GLY A 277 9.58 23.23 -19.74
C GLY A 277 9.33 21.88 -20.41
N MET A 278 10.39 21.20 -20.85
CA MET A 278 10.34 19.86 -21.46
C MET A 278 9.57 18.85 -20.59
N THR A 279 8.82 17.94 -21.21
CA THR A 279 8.30 16.74 -20.52
C THR A 279 9.45 15.81 -20.13
N VAL A 280 9.19 14.86 -19.23
CA VAL A 280 10.16 13.82 -18.85
C VAL A 280 9.76 12.52 -19.49
N ALA A 281 10.79 11.72 -19.78
CA ALA A 281 10.65 10.35 -20.24
C ALA A 281 9.63 9.61 -19.39
N ARG A 282 8.73 8.92 -20.09
CA ARG A 282 7.80 7.98 -19.51
C ARG A 282 8.62 7.00 -18.69
N ASN A 283 8.21 6.76 -17.45
CA ASN A 283 8.89 5.77 -16.65
C ASN A 283 8.52 4.39 -17.22
N GLN A 284 9.49 3.77 -17.90
CA GLN A 284 9.30 2.45 -18.53
C GLN A 284 9.21 1.34 -17.49
N GLN A 285 9.74 1.56 -16.28
CA GLN A 285 9.49 0.64 -15.19
C GLN A 285 8.00 0.71 -14.87
N PRO A 286 7.26 -0.40 -15.06
CA PRO A 286 5.96 -0.49 -14.43
C PRO A 286 6.24 -0.42 -12.94
N ARG A 287 5.91 0.71 -12.30
CA ARG A 287 5.32 0.55 -10.99
C ARG A 287 4.01 -0.15 -11.29
N GLU A 288 3.98 -1.46 -11.09
CA GLU A 288 2.75 -2.24 -11.02
C GLU A 288 1.71 -1.41 -10.26
N PHE A 289 0.76 -0.85 -11.00
CA PHE A 289 -0.43 -0.25 -10.45
C PHE A 289 -1.56 -0.39 -11.46
N ASP A 290 -2.51 -1.25 -11.08
CA ASP A 290 -3.95 -1.23 -11.33
C ASP A 290 -4.42 -0.58 -12.64
N LEU A 291 -4.37 -1.37 -13.71
CA LEU A 291 -5.56 -1.56 -14.54
C LEU A 291 -6.14 -2.93 -14.17
N ALA A 292 -7.46 -3.02 -14.16
CA ALA A 292 -8.30 -4.16 -13.74
C ALA A 292 -7.62 -5.55 -13.83
N PRO A 293 -7.90 -6.47 -12.89
CA PRO A 293 -7.28 -7.79 -12.87
C PRO A 293 -7.40 -8.41 -14.25
N GLN A 294 -6.25 -8.65 -14.91
CA GLN A 294 -6.25 -9.55 -16.05
C GLN A 294 -6.66 -10.89 -15.49
N GLU A 295 -7.88 -11.32 -15.83
CA GLU A 295 -8.35 -12.67 -15.61
C GLU A 295 -7.26 -13.65 -16.10
N GLY A 296 -6.67 -14.42 -15.20
CA GLY A 296 -6.00 -15.66 -15.56
C GLY A 296 -4.48 -15.73 -15.53
N ALA A 297 -3.73 -14.76 -14.99
CA ALA A 297 -2.31 -14.99 -14.70
C ALA A 297 -2.15 -15.89 -13.44
N ILE A 298 -2.40 -17.19 -13.60
CA ILE A 298 -1.98 -18.22 -12.65
C ILE A 298 -0.45 -18.20 -12.66
N ILE A 299 0.17 -17.52 -11.69
CA ILE A 299 1.59 -17.70 -11.40
C ILE A 299 1.72 -19.15 -10.93
N ARG A 300 2.20 -20.01 -11.83
CA ARG A 300 2.54 -21.40 -11.48
C ARG A 300 3.70 -21.34 -10.49
N LEU A 301 3.43 -21.63 -9.23
CA LEU A 301 4.46 -22.05 -8.30
C LEU A 301 5.18 -23.24 -8.97
N PRO A 302 6.53 -23.27 -9.01
CA PRO A 302 7.20 -24.51 -9.38
C PRO A 302 6.71 -25.56 -8.39
N MET A 303 5.97 -26.56 -8.88
CA MET A 303 5.68 -27.73 -8.08
C MET A 303 7.04 -28.31 -7.70
N PHE A 304 7.33 -28.35 -6.41
CA PHE A 304 8.60 -28.82 -5.90
C PHE A 304 8.67 -30.32 -6.10
N ASP A 305 9.42 -30.75 -7.12
CA ASP A 305 9.89 -32.12 -7.19
C ASP A 305 10.69 -32.42 -5.93
N HIS A 306 10.39 -33.58 -5.34
CA HIS A 306 10.88 -34.08 -4.07
C HIS A 306 12.31 -33.63 -3.72
N VAL A 307 12.44 -32.88 -2.63
CA VAL A 307 13.74 -32.61 -2.01
C VAL A 307 14.28 -33.96 -1.50
N ASN A 308 15.15 -34.58 -2.29
CA ASN A 308 15.97 -35.70 -1.84
C ASN A 308 16.83 -35.19 -0.68
N LEU A 309 16.55 -35.68 0.52
CA LEU A 309 17.20 -35.31 1.78
C LEU A 309 18.55 -36.02 2.00
N ASP A 310 19.11 -36.64 0.96
CA ASP A 310 20.39 -37.34 1.05
C ASP A 310 21.45 -36.60 0.24
N GLY A 311 22.36 -35.90 0.92
CA GLY A 311 23.47 -35.23 0.28
C GLY A 311 24.35 -34.44 1.25
N THR A 312 25.25 -35.15 1.94
CA THR A 312 26.46 -34.55 2.51
C THR A 312 27.34 -34.02 1.37
N ALA A 313 27.44 -32.71 1.22
CA ALA A 313 28.36 -32.09 0.25
C ALA A 313 29.20 -31.02 0.95
N GLU A 314 30.50 -31.27 1.00
CA GLU A 314 31.55 -30.32 1.37
C GLU A 314 31.58 -29.18 0.34
N ILE A 315 31.50 -27.93 0.80
CA ILE A 315 31.58 -26.74 -0.05
C ILE A 315 33.04 -26.29 -0.07
N GLN A 316 33.74 -26.52 -1.18
CA GLN A 316 34.95 -25.79 -1.55
C GLN A 316 34.54 -24.49 -2.25
N GLN A 317 35.00 -23.36 -1.71
CA GLN A 317 34.86 -22.03 -2.31
C GLN A 317 36.07 -21.75 -3.20
N ASP A 318 35.89 -21.86 -4.52
CA ASP A 318 36.77 -21.21 -5.49
C ASP A 318 36.10 -19.94 -6.01
N ASN A 319 36.81 -18.84 -5.84
CA ASN A 319 36.35 -17.48 -6.06
C ASN A 319 37.06 -16.95 -7.32
N GLU A 320 36.61 -17.37 -8.50
CA GLU A 320 37.10 -16.83 -9.78
C GLU A 320 36.27 -15.60 -10.20
N SER A 321 36.97 -14.46 -10.29
CA SER A 321 36.41 -13.19 -10.74
C SER A 321 36.16 -13.24 -12.26
N LEU A 322 34.90 -13.36 -12.65
CA LEU A 322 34.46 -13.23 -14.05
C LEU A 322 34.45 -11.74 -14.45
N SER A 323 35.28 -11.39 -15.43
CA SER A 323 35.21 -10.12 -16.14
C SER A 323 33.96 -10.09 -17.02
N GLU A 324 32.97 -9.26 -16.68
CA GLU A 324 31.77 -9.05 -17.51
C GLU A 324 32.17 -8.42 -18.85
N ALA A 325 32.01 -9.19 -19.94
CA ALA A 325 32.07 -8.65 -21.29
C ALA A 325 30.93 -7.64 -21.49
N PRO A 326 31.14 -6.54 -22.25
CA PRO A 326 30.09 -5.58 -22.55
C PRO A 326 28.92 -6.29 -23.24
N VAL A 327 27.77 -6.30 -22.59
CA VAL A 327 26.53 -6.85 -23.14
C VAL A 327 26.19 -6.06 -24.41
N GLU A 328 26.33 -6.70 -25.58
CA GLU A 328 25.78 -6.19 -26.84
C GLU A 328 24.28 -5.98 -26.64
N ARG A 329 23.85 -4.71 -26.61
CA ARG A 329 22.42 -4.39 -26.54
C ARG A 329 21.88 -4.46 -27.95
N ASP A 330 20.99 -5.41 -28.21
CA ASP A 330 20.23 -5.48 -29.44
C ASP A 330 19.60 -4.12 -29.73
N GLU A 331 19.83 -3.59 -30.94
CA GLU A 331 19.18 -2.36 -31.36
C GLU A 331 17.65 -2.57 -31.35
N PRO A 332 16.87 -1.66 -30.75
CA PRO A 332 15.42 -1.83 -30.64
C PRO A 332 14.80 -1.91 -32.03
N SER A 333 13.84 -2.83 -32.22
CA SER A 333 13.17 -2.95 -33.50
C SER A 333 12.41 -1.65 -33.83
N MET A 334 12.16 -1.41 -35.12
CA MET A 334 11.34 -0.26 -35.55
C MET A 334 9.96 -0.27 -34.88
N GLY A 335 9.36 -1.46 -34.68
CA GLY A 335 8.10 -1.61 -33.96
C GLY A 335 8.17 -1.12 -32.51
N ASP A 336 9.23 -1.47 -31.81
CA ASP A 336 9.45 -1.06 -30.42
C ASP A 336 9.67 0.46 -30.31
N SER A 337 10.39 1.03 -31.27
CA SER A 337 10.60 2.48 -31.36
C SER A 337 9.27 3.23 -31.56
N LEU A 338 8.43 2.77 -32.49
CA LEU A 338 7.11 3.36 -32.73
C LEU A 338 6.20 3.23 -31.51
N ARG A 339 6.20 2.07 -30.84
CA ARG A 339 5.43 1.86 -29.62
C ARG A 339 5.90 2.79 -28.50
N THR A 340 7.21 2.95 -28.34
CA THR A 340 7.79 3.84 -27.34
C THR A 340 7.39 5.30 -27.59
N ILE A 341 7.40 5.76 -28.86
CA ILE A 341 6.92 7.10 -29.23
C ILE A 341 5.44 7.28 -28.89
N LEU A 342 4.59 6.30 -29.22
CA LEU A 342 3.15 6.35 -28.94
C LEU A 342 2.86 6.43 -27.43
N ASP A 343 3.51 5.59 -26.62
CA ASP A 343 3.31 5.60 -25.17
C ASP A 343 3.89 6.87 -24.52
N GLN A 344 5.04 7.36 -25.01
CA GLN A 344 5.57 8.66 -24.57
C GLN A 344 4.61 9.80 -24.91
N MET A 345 3.97 9.76 -26.08
CA MET A 345 3.05 10.78 -26.54
C MET A 345 1.81 10.88 -25.64
N ALA A 346 1.22 9.75 -25.25
CA ALA A 346 0.12 9.71 -24.28
C ALA A 346 0.52 10.35 -22.93
N SER A 347 1.71 10.02 -22.43
CA SER A 347 2.26 10.63 -21.21
C SER A 347 2.45 12.14 -21.36
N ASP A 348 3.06 12.57 -22.46
CA ASP A 348 3.37 13.98 -22.72
C ASP A 348 2.12 14.84 -22.80
N TRP A 349 1.06 14.35 -23.45
CA TRP A 349 -0.23 15.04 -23.49
C TRP A 349 -0.74 15.30 -22.09
N MET A 350 -0.74 14.29 -21.21
CA MET A 350 -1.19 14.47 -19.84
C MET A 350 -0.26 15.40 -19.04
N GLN A 351 1.05 15.27 -19.20
CA GLN A 351 2.05 16.13 -18.55
C GLN A 351 1.91 17.61 -18.96
N LYS A 352 1.44 17.88 -20.18
CA LYS A 352 1.19 19.23 -20.72
C LYS A 352 -0.20 19.79 -20.45
N LEU A 353 -1.06 19.02 -19.79
CA LEU A 353 -2.37 19.53 -19.39
C LEU A 353 -2.24 20.65 -18.34
N GLY A 354 -2.76 21.82 -18.68
CA GLY A 354 -2.79 23.02 -17.86
C GLY A 354 -3.77 22.98 -16.69
N ASN A 355 -3.84 24.12 -15.99
CA ASN A 355 -4.65 24.33 -14.79
C ASN A 355 -5.80 25.30 -15.10
N ALA A 356 -6.87 25.19 -14.33
CA ALA A 356 -8.00 26.10 -14.39
C ALA A 356 -7.58 27.50 -13.93
N SER A 357 -7.85 28.49 -14.78
CA SER A 357 -7.38 29.88 -14.57
C SER A 357 -7.92 30.51 -13.29
N LYS A 358 -9.15 30.18 -12.89
CA LYS A 358 -9.84 30.78 -11.74
C LYS A 358 -9.64 30.04 -10.42
N SER A 359 -9.62 28.71 -10.43
CA SER A 359 -9.62 27.90 -9.19
C SER A 359 -8.23 27.53 -8.69
N LYS A 360 -7.17 27.82 -9.46
CA LYS A 360 -5.83 27.24 -9.23
C LYS A 360 -5.88 25.72 -9.07
N SER A 361 -6.88 25.02 -9.59
CA SER A 361 -6.92 23.55 -9.59
C SER A 361 -6.46 23.03 -10.95
N SER A 362 -5.78 21.88 -10.98
CA SER A 362 -5.44 21.24 -12.26
C SER A 362 -6.71 20.68 -12.91
N TYR A 363 -6.83 20.71 -14.24
CA TYR A 363 -7.96 20.06 -14.92
C TYR A 363 -7.90 18.52 -14.84
N CYS A 364 -6.81 17.95 -14.32
CA CYS A 364 -6.60 16.52 -14.22
C CYS A 364 -6.37 16.08 -12.78
N PHE A 365 -6.99 14.96 -12.40
CA PHE A 365 -6.87 14.34 -11.08
C PHE A 365 -5.51 13.70 -10.85
N ILE A 366 -4.86 13.29 -11.94
CA ILE A 366 -3.57 12.58 -11.93
C ILE A 366 -2.43 13.55 -11.60
N THR A 367 -1.59 13.16 -10.65
CA THR A 367 -0.41 13.94 -10.23
C THR A 367 0.65 13.98 -11.34
N GLN A 368 1.53 14.98 -11.31
CA GLN A 368 2.58 15.09 -12.32
C GLN A 368 3.47 13.85 -12.43
N PRO A 369 3.91 13.21 -11.33
CA PRO A 369 4.63 11.94 -11.42
C PRO A 369 3.80 10.82 -12.04
N HIS A 370 2.50 10.72 -11.71
CA HIS A 370 1.65 9.65 -12.26
C HIS A 370 1.34 9.84 -13.75
N ARG A 371 1.32 11.08 -14.25
CA ARG A 371 1.19 11.35 -15.70
C ARG A 371 2.34 10.75 -16.51
N GLN A 372 3.49 10.47 -15.89
CA GLN A 372 4.65 9.81 -16.53
C GLN A 372 4.45 8.31 -16.79
N TYR A 373 3.36 7.71 -16.30
CA TYR A 373 3.08 6.28 -16.50
C TYR A 373 1.99 6.04 -17.53
N ILE A 374 1.22 7.09 -17.87
CA ILE A 374 0.11 7.02 -18.83
C ILE A 374 0.63 6.57 -20.20
N ASN A 375 -0.05 5.60 -20.79
CA ASN A 375 0.24 5.02 -22.08
C ASN A 375 -1.01 5.07 -23.00
N VAL A 376 -0.90 4.58 -24.23
CA VAL A 376 -2.03 4.65 -25.19
C VAL A 376 -3.24 3.82 -24.74
N ALA A 377 -3.03 2.68 -24.06
CA ALA A 377 -4.12 1.82 -23.61
C ALA A 377 -4.99 2.51 -22.54
N ASP A 378 -4.38 3.32 -21.66
CA ASP A 378 -5.13 4.13 -20.68
C ASP A 378 -6.14 5.05 -21.38
N LEU A 379 -5.71 5.71 -22.45
CA LEU A 379 -6.52 6.67 -23.20
C LEU A 379 -7.61 6.02 -24.07
N ASN A 380 -7.72 4.69 -24.10
CA ASN A 380 -8.80 3.98 -24.80
C ASN A 380 -10.14 3.98 -24.05
N SER A 381 -10.21 4.54 -22.83
CA SER A 381 -11.47 4.66 -22.09
C SER A 381 -12.26 5.91 -22.50
N LEU A 382 -13.57 5.77 -22.69
CA LEU A 382 -14.52 6.90 -22.79
C LEU A 382 -15.03 7.40 -21.44
N ASN A 383 -14.66 6.75 -20.32
CA ASN A 383 -14.92 7.31 -19.00
C ASN A 383 -13.86 8.36 -18.68
N LEU A 384 -14.20 9.62 -18.93
CA LEU A 384 -13.24 10.73 -18.87
C LEU A 384 -12.95 11.21 -17.46
N GLU A 385 -13.78 10.83 -16.48
CA GLU A 385 -13.54 11.13 -15.07
C GLU A 385 -12.17 10.59 -14.60
N ARG A 386 -11.72 9.47 -15.16
CA ARG A 386 -10.42 8.86 -14.81
C ARG A 386 -9.24 9.82 -14.99
N PHE A 387 -9.37 10.79 -15.89
CA PHE A 387 -8.32 11.73 -16.25
C PHE A 387 -8.63 13.16 -15.81
N PHE A 388 -9.86 13.60 -16.04
CA PHE A 388 -10.24 15.01 -15.98
C PHE A 388 -11.20 15.29 -14.84
N GLN A 389 -11.15 16.51 -14.28
CA GLN A 389 -12.22 17.07 -13.43
C GLN A 389 -13.37 17.63 -14.24
N GLN A 390 -13.04 18.17 -15.42
CA GLN A 390 -13.98 18.63 -16.41
C GLN A 390 -13.28 18.68 -17.76
N VAL A 391 -14.02 18.42 -18.81
CA VAL A 391 -13.53 18.42 -20.19
C VAL A 391 -14.63 18.88 -21.13
N GLN A 392 -14.24 19.53 -22.21
CA GLN A 392 -15.12 19.88 -23.30
C GLN A 392 -14.91 18.88 -24.44
N TYR A 393 -15.96 18.26 -24.96
CA TYR A 393 -15.84 17.29 -26.04
C TYR A 393 -16.74 17.63 -27.22
N ARG A 394 -16.30 17.23 -28.40
CA ARG A 394 -17.11 17.25 -29.62
C ARG A 394 -16.76 16.04 -30.48
N ARG A 395 -17.79 15.38 -31.05
CA ARG A 395 -17.58 14.42 -32.14
C ARG A 395 -17.29 15.20 -33.42
N VAL A 396 -16.12 14.98 -33.99
CA VAL A 396 -15.65 15.74 -35.16
C VAL A 396 -15.90 14.95 -36.44
N SER A 397 -15.84 15.61 -37.61
CA SER A 397 -15.89 14.92 -38.90
C SER A 397 -14.61 14.12 -39.16
N PRO A 398 -14.61 13.12 -40.06
CA PRO A 398 -13.41 12.40 -40.46
C PRO A 398 -12.28 13.30 -40.95
N GLU A 399 -12.61 14.35 -41.71
CA GLU A 399 -11.63 15.33 -42.23
C GLU A 399 -10.99 16.10 -41.10
N GLN A 400 -11.79 16.51 -40.11
CA GLN A 400 -11.30 17.23 -38.96
C GLN A 400 -10.50 16.35 -38.00
N TRP A 401 -10.88 15.08 -37.85
CA TRP A 401 -10.11 14.09 -37.11
C TRP A 401 -8.72 13.90 -37.71
N ASN A 402 -8.63 13.74 -39.04
CA ASN A 402 -7.36 13.65 -39.75
C ASN A 402 -6.54 14.94 -39.60
N LYS A 403 -7.15 16.12 -39.68
CA LYS A 403 -6.44 17.39 -39.42
C LYS A 403 -5.83 17.46 -38.02
N ILE A 404 -6.54 16.96 -36.99
CA ILE A 404 -6.01 16.91 -35.62
C ILE A 404 -4.81 15.95 -35.55
N ILE A 405 -4.90 14.79 -36.21
CA ILE A 405 -3.80 13.82 -36.29
C ILE A 405 -2.59 14.40 -37.03
N ASP A 406 -2.80 15.12 -38.14
CA ASP A 406 -1.73 15.76 -38.91
C ASP A 406 -1.02 16.87 -38.12
N VAL A 407 -1.74 17.54 -37.23
CA VAL A 407 -1.16 18.49 -36.28
C VAL A 407 -0.33 17.74 -35.24
N LEU A 408 -0.84 16.66 -34.65
CA LEU A 408 -0.16 15.89 -33.59
C LEU A 408 1.11 15.16 -34.08
N ILE A 409 1.06 14.63 -35.31
CA ILE A 409 2.16 13.98 -36.03
C ILE A 409 2.57 14.88 -37.20
N TRP A 410 3.38 15.88 -36.86
CA TRP A 410 3.82 16.92 -37.78
C TRP A 410 4.59 16.35 -38.97
N GLU A 411 4.43 16.98 -40.13
CA GLU A 411 5.13 16.57 -41.35
C GLU A 411 6.62 16.85 -41.23
N TYR A 412 7.44 15.82 -41.42
CA TYR A 412 8.89 15.95 -41.43
C TYR A 412 9.32 16.92 -42.54
N ASN A 413 10.32 17.78 -42.26
CA ASN A 413 10.77 18.91 -43.10
C ASN A 413 9.78 20.08 -43.30
N LYS A 414 8.55 19.99 -42.83
CA LYS A 414 7.64 21.15 -42.88
C LYS A 414 7.97 22.09 -41.72
N PRO A 415 8.20 23.39 -41.97
CA PRO A 415 8.46 24.33 -40.89
C PRO A 415 7.26 24.38 -39.94
N MET A 416 7.51 24.14 -38.66
CA MET A 416 6.48 24.23 -37.63
C MET A 416 6.07 25.70 -37.44
N PRO A 417 4.77 26.01 -37.32
CA PRO A 417 4.31 27.37 -37.07
C PRO A 417 4.98 27.94 -35.82
N LYS A 418 5.43 29.20 -35.86
CA LYS A 418 6.02 29.89 -34.70
C LYS A 418 5.08 29.94 -33.50
N SER A 419 3.78 29.81 -33.72
CA SER A 419 2.76 29.74 -32.68
C SER A 419 2.76 28.42 -31.92
N ASN A 420 3.36 27.35 -32.47
CA ASN A 420 3.42 26.04 -31.85
C ASN A 420 4.46 25.99 -30.73
N THR A 421 4.00 26.29 -29.52
CA THR A 421 4.87 26.40 -28.35
C THR A 421 4.90 25.13 -27.50
N GLN A 422 3.95 24.21 -27.70
CA GLN A 422 3.79 23.05 -26.82
C GLN A 422 4.46 21.79 -27.36
N GLN A 423 4.34 21.49 -28.65
CA GLN A 423 4.88 20.25 -29.22
C GLN A 423 6.40 20.15 -29.17
N PRO A 424 7.18 21.22 -29.44
CA PRO A 424 8.64 21.17 -29.27
C PRO A 424 9.08 20.86 -27.83
N LEU A 425 8.20 21.08 -26.85
CA LEU A 425 8.46 20.80 -25.45
C LEU A 425 8.03 19.38 -25.01
N CYS A 426 7.54 18.56 -25.94
CA CYS A 426 7.17 17.18 -25.71
C CYS A 426 8.31 16.26 -26.16
N LEU A 427 8.73 15.35 -25.29
CA LEU A 427 9.79 14.38 -25.58
C LEU A 427 9.42 13.45 -26.75
N TYR A 428 8.15 13.05 -26.88
CA TYR A 428 7.71 12.20 -28.00
C TYR A 428 8.00 12.87 -29.34
N HIS A 429 7.92 14.21 -29.41
CA HIS A 429 8.15 14.94 -30.65
C HIS A 429 9.64 14.91 -31.02
N GLY A 430 10.54 15.10 -30.04
CA GLY A 430 11.98 14.93 -30.24
C GLY A 430 12.35 13.51 -30.67
N MET A 431 11.76 12.49 -30.04
CA MET A 431 11.95 11.08 -30.42
C MET A 431 11.45 10.80 -31.84
N TYR A 432 10.30 11.35 -32.21
CA TYR A 432 9.76 11.23 -33.57
C TYR A 432 10.68 11.88 -34.59
N LEU A 433 11.15 13.11 -34.37
CA LEU A 433 12.07 13.78 -35.29
C LEU A 433 13.40 13.01 -35.42
N SER A 434 13.97 12.54 -34.30
CA SER A 434 15.19 11.72 -34.31
C SER A 434 15.01 10.42 -35.09
N LEU A 435 13.86 9.76 -34.97
CA LEU A 435 13.54 8.56 -35.75
C LEU A 435 13.42 8.88 -37.24
N MET A 436 12.79 10.01 -37.59
CA MET A 436 12.63 10.43 -38.99
C MET A 436 13.96 10.88 -39.62
N ASP A 437 14.83 11.54 -38.86
CA ASP A 437 16.18 11.94 -39.30
C ASP A 437 17.01 10.72 -39.68
N GLY A 438 16.99 9.66 -38.85
CA GLY A 438 17.69 8.41 -39.10
C GLY A 438 17.06 7.51 -40.17
N ALA A 439 15.76 7.66 -40.45
CA ALA A 439 15.06 6.82 -41.40
C ALA A 439 15.35 7.20 -42.87
N PRO A 440 15.51 6.21 -43.78
CA PRO A 440 15.58 6.47 -45.23
C PRO A 440 14.32 7.19 -45.75
N PRO A 441 14.43 8.03 -46.81
CA PRO A 441 13.29 8.80 -47.33
C PRO A 441 12.02 7.98 -47.60
N GLY A 442 12.14 6.77 -48.16
CA GLY A 442 11.00 5.89 -48.42
C GLY A 442 10.33 5.28 -47.17
N MET A 443 11.03 5.25 -46.03
CA MET A 443 10.51 4.69 -44.78
C MET A 443 9.80 5.75 -43.92
N ARG A 444 10.15 7.03 -44.09
CA ARG A 444 9.57 8.17 -43.37
C ARG A 444 8.04 8.23 -43.50
N ASP A 445 7.52 8.06 -44.71
CA ASP A 445 6.08 8.04 -44.96
C ASP A 445 5.40 6.84 -44.31
N SER A 446 6.06 5.68 -44.30
CA SER A 446 5.57 4.46 -43.64
C SER A 446 5.52 4.62 -42.11
N ILE A 447 6.56 5.17 -41.49
CA ILE A 447 6.61 5.49 -40.06
C ILE A 447 5.46 6.43 -39.70
N ARG A 448 5.29 7.51 -40.47
CA ARG A 448 4.22 8.49 -40.25
C ARG A 448 2.84 7.84 -40.41
N ALA A 449 2.61 7.12 -41.50
CA ALA A 449 1.34 6.44 -41.75
C ALA A 449 1.00 5.44 -40.64
N THR A 450 1.99 4.75 -40.09
CA THR A 450 1.82 3.80 -38.98
C THR A 450 1.39 4.51 -37.69
N LEU A 451 2.09 5.57 -37.28
CA LEU A 451 1.69 6.37 -36.10
C LEU A 451 0.29 6.96 -36.27
N GLN A 452 -0.01 7.52 -37.45
CA GLN A 452 -1.34 8.03 -37.75
C GLN A 452 -2.41 6.91 -37.73
N GLY A 453 -2.06 5.71 -38.19
CA GLY A 453 -2.91 4.53 -38.15
C GLY A 453 -3.33 4.17 -36.72
N GLU A 454 -2.39 4.18 -35.78
CA GLU A 454 -2.68 3.95 -34.36
C GLU A 454 -3.53 5.06 -33.75
N LEU A 455 -3.23 6.33 -34.03
CA LEU A 455 -4.04 7.46 -33.55
C LEU A 455 -5.48 7.44 -34.10
N ARG A 456 -5.69 6.94 -35.33
CA ARG A 456 -7.04 6.77 -35.90
C ARG A 456 -7.88 5.71 -35.18
N LYS A 457 -7.25 4.80 -34.42
CA LYS A 457 -7.95 3.78 -33.62
C LYS A 457 -8.38 4.31 -32.25
N MET A 458 -7.77 5.39 -31.75
CA MET A 458 -8.08 5.93 -30.43
C MET A 458 -9.50 6.53 -30.37
N PRO A 459 -10.22 6.39 -29.25
CA PRO A 459 -11.60 6.86 -29.14
C PRO A 459 -11.73 8.38 -29.01
N TRP A 460 -10.69 9.03 -28.49
CA TRP A 460 -10.61 10.48 -28.36
C TRP A 460 -9.16 10.94 -28.42
N LEU A 461 -8.96 12.22 -28.78
CA LEU A 461 -7.66 12.89 -28.83
C LEU A 461 -7.79 14.31 -28.26
N PRO A 462 -6.70 14.93 -27.77
CA PRO A 462 -6.69 16.37 -27.51
C PRO A 462 -7.13 17.13 -28.77
N TYR A 463 -8.06 18.07 -28.66
CA TYR A 463 -8.52 18.89 -29.79
C TYR A 463 -7.43 19.92 -30.12
N SER A 464 -6.39 19.46 -30.82
CA SER A 464 -5.17 20.22 -31.10
C SER A 464 -5.37 21.15 -32.29
N ARG A 465 -4.76 22.33 -32.21
CA ARG A 465 -4.62 23.28 -33.33
C ARG A 465 -3.14 23.49 -33.61
N SER A 466 -2.83 24.22 -34.69
CA SER A 466 -1.46 24.49 -35.13
C SER A 466 -0.55 25.16 -34.08
N ASP A 467 -1.12 25.72 -33.00
CA ASP A 467 -0.39 26.43 -31.96
C ASP A 467 -0.26 25.68 -30.62
N ARG A 468 -1.19 24.77 -30.29
CA ARG A 468 -1.24 24.10 -28.98
C ARG A 468 -1.89 22.71 -29.06
N ILE A 469 -1.45 21.83 -28.15
CA ILE A 469 -2.04 20.49 -27.95
C ILE A 469 -3.38 20.63 -27.20
N TRP A 470 -3.41 21.44 -26.14
CA TRP A 470 -4.61 21.66 -25.33
C TRP A 470 -5.20 23.06 -25.52
N ILE A 471 -6.51 23.09 -25.76
CA ILE A 471 -7.31 24.32 -25.91
C ILE A 471 -8.29 24.41 -24.76
N TYR A 472 -8.39 25.58 -24.15
CA TYR A 472 -9.19 25.86 -22.95
C TYR A 472 -10.28 26.91 -23.18
N GLU A 473 -10.50 27.33 -24.44
CA GLU A 473 -11.48 28.35 -24.80
C GLU A 473 -12.89 27.94 -24.36
N THR A 474 -13.66 28.86 -23.76
CA THR A 474 -15.06 28.60 -23.37
C THR A 474 -15.97 28.55 -24.58
N GLU A 475 -15.78 29.45 -25.54
CA GLU A 475 -16.60 29.57 -26.74
C GLU A 475 -15.88 28.99 -27.96
N PRO A 476 -16.55 28.17 -28.80
CA PRO A 476 -15.97 27.69 -30.03
C PRO A 476 -15.77 28.83 -31.03
N ARG A 477 -14.81 28.68 -31.95
CA ARG A 477 -14.73 29.59 -33.09
C ARG A 477 -15.98 29.41 -33.97
N SER A 478 -16.36 30.44 -34.71
CA SER A 478 -17.58 30.46 -35.55
C SER A 478 -17.69 29.26 -36.50
N ASN A 479 -16.58 28.66 -36.92
CA ASN A 479 -16.50 27.52 -37.83
C ASN A 479 -16.35 26.14 -37.14
N GLU A 480 -16.26 26.08 -35.81
CA GLU A 480 -16.03 24.83 -35.09
C GLU A 480 -17.33 24.18 -34.60
N GLY A 481 -18.38 24.95 -34.36
CA GLY A 481 -19.61 24.43 -33.75
C GLY A 481 -19.43 24.10 -32.25
N PRO A 482 -20.52 23.75 -31.55
CA PRO A 482 -20.56 23.70 -30.10
C PRO A 482 -19.78 22.51 -29.51
N PHE A 483 -19.12 22.75 -28.37
CA PHE A 483 -18.57 21.70 -27.50
C PHE A 483 -19.52 21.43 -26.33
N ARG A 484 -19.62 20.18 -25.92
CA ARG A 484 -20.34 19.78 -24.71
C ARG A 484 -19.36 19.67 -23.55
N ALA A 485 -19.66 20.32 -22.43
CA ALA A 485 -18.88 20.19 -21.20
C ALA A 485 -19.39 19.02 -20.36
N ILE A 486 -18.47 18.21 -19.84
CA ILE A 486 -18.78 17.13 -18.91
C ILE A 486 -17.75 17.12 -17.74
N PRO A 487 -18.22 17.14 -16.47
CA PRO A 487 -19.61 17.34 -16.07
C PRO A 487 -20.08 18.74 -16.51
N HIS A 488 -21.39 18.98 -16.49
CA HIS A 488 -21.92 20.25 -16.97
C HIS A 488 -21.33 21.42 -16.15
N SER A 489 -20.53 22.26 -16.80
CA SER A 489 -19.79 23.35 -16.15
C SER A 489 -19.71 24.56 -17.07
N LYS A 490 -19.90 25.75 -16.48
CA LYS A 490 -19.73 27.04 -17.16
C LYS A 490 -18.25 27.46 -17.29
N ASN A 491 -17.34 26.81 -16.56
CA ASN A 491 -15.97 27.29 -16.37
C ASN A 491 -14.97 26.86 -17.45
N GLY A 492 -15.46 26.38 -18.59
CA GLY A 492 -14.62 25.86 -19.66
C GLY A 492 -13.86 24.60 -19.25
N GLY A 493 -13.06 24.05 -20.15
CA GLY A 493 -12.25 22.86 -19.90
C GLY A 493 -11.30 22.58 -21.05
N PRO A 494 -10.31 21.69 -20.86
CA PRO A 494 -9.54 21.17 -21.98
C PRO A 494 -10.50 20.58 -23.02
N ARG A 495 -10.27 20.90 -24.28
CA ARG A 495 -11.05 20.36 -25.40
C ARG A 495 -10.48 19.04 -25.89
N ILE A 496 -11.36 18.08 -26.13
CA ILE A 496 -11.07 16.82 -26.80
C ILE A 496 -11.95 16.65 -28.03
N ALA A 497 -11.40 15.96 -29.03
CA ALA A 497 -12.15 15.44 -30.16
C ALA A 497 -12.55 14.00 -29.87
N ILE A 498 -13.79 13.63 -30.18
CA ILE A 498 -14.24 12.24 -30.19
C ILE A 498 -14.15 11.73 -31.61
N ASN A 499 -13.54 10.56 -31.76
CA ASN A 499 -13.35 9.91 -33.06
C ASN A 499 -14.72 9.66 -33.71
N PRO A 500 -14.92 10.06 -34.98
CA PRO A 500 -16.19 9.86 -35.68
C PRO A 500 -16.62 8.39 -35.72
N LYS A 501 -15.67 7.44 -35.72
CA LYS A 501 -15.92 6.00 -35.78
C LYS A 501 -16.21 5.35 -34.44
N THR A 502 -15.93 6.02 -33.32
CA THR A 502 -16.12 5.43 -31.99
C THR A 502 -17.60 5.34 -31.66
N ILE A 503 -18.05 4.16 -31.27
CA ILE A 503 -19.43 3.92 -30.81
C ILE A 503 -19.53 4.36 -29.34
N GLY A 504 -20.60 5.08 -29.00
CA GLY A 504 -20.85 5.58 -27.64
C GLY A 504 -20.56 7.07 -27.46
N HIS A 505 -20.83 7.57 -26.25
CA HIS A 505 -20.55 8.94 -25.85
C HIS A 505 -19.54 8.94 -24.70
N PRO A 506 -18.72 9.99 -24.58
CA PRO A 506 -17.99 10.23 -23.35
C PRO A 506 -18.92 10.13 -22.17
N SER A 507 -18.56 9.28 -21.23
CA SER A 507 -19.29 9.11 -20.01
C SER A 507 -18.54 9.79 -18.88
N TRP A 508 -19.33 10.33 -17.97
CA TRP A 508 -18.88 10.78 -16.67
C TRP A 508 -19.70 9.99 -15.70
N VAL A 509 -19.42 8.69 -15.69
CA VAL A 509 -19.94 7.84 -14.64
C VAL A 509 -18.93 8.05 -13.53
N PRO A 510 -19.30 8.80 -12.48
CA PRO A 510 -18.52 8.76 -11.27
C PRO A 510 -18.43 7.29 -10.95
N SER A 511 -17.21 6.71 -10.94
CA SER A 511 -17.06 5.25 -10.74
C SER A 511 -18.03 4.84 -9.62
N ALA A 512 -18.89 3.80 -9.77
CA ALA A 512 -20.11 3.62 -8.94
C ALA A 512 -19.93 3.88 -7.42
N GLN A 513 -18.71 3.66 -6.97
CA GLN A 513 -18.05 4.23 -5.80
C GLN A 513 -18.42 5.71 -5.43
N ASN A 514 -18.23 6.70 -6.30
CA ASN A 514 -18.49 8.14 -6.08
C ASN A 514 -19.97 8.50 -5.91
N VAL A 515 -20.91 7.77 -6.53
CA VAL A 515 -22.35 8.14 -6.47
C VAL A 515 -22.95 7.80 -5.11
N ALA A 516 -22.64 6.61 -4.58
CA ALA A 516 -23.03 6.21 -3.24
C ALA A 516 -22.40 7.12 -2.16
N ASP A 517 -21.13 7.49 -2.33
CA ASP A 517 -20.44 8.39 -1.40
C ASP A 517 -21.04 9.82 -1.42
N ILE A 518 -21.49 10.32 -2.57
CA ILE A 518 -22.13 11.65 -2.69
C ILE A 518 -23.55 11.65 -2.09
N GLU A 519 -24.33 10.58 -2.28
CA GLU A 519 -25.67 10.46 -1.69
C GLU A 519 -25.61 10.28 -0.16
N GLU A 520 -24.62 9.55 0.34
CA GLU A 520 -24.37 9.38 1.79
C GLU A 520 -23.89 10.69 2.43
N LEU A 521 -23.00 11.44 1.76
CA LEU A 521 -22.57 12.77 2.24
C LEU A 521 -23.70 13.80 2.25
N ARG A 522 -24.63 13.74 1.29
CA ARG A 522 -25.84 14.58 1.29
C ARG A 522 -26.74 14.26 2.47
N ARG A 523 -26.90 12.97 2.79
CA ARG A 523 -27.69 12.51 3.93
C ARG A 523 -27.05 12.95 5.26
N GLU A 524 -25.73 12.86 5.40
CA GLU A 524 -24.99 13.35 6.57
C GLU A 524 -25.09 14.88 6.74
N ILE A 525 -25.10 15.66 5.65
CA ILE A 525 -25.27 17.12 5.70
C ILE A 525 -26.69 17.49 6.13
N GLU A 526 -27.71 16.83 5.58
CA GLU A 526 -29.12 17.02 5.95
C GLU A 526 -29.36 16.65 7.43
N GLU A 527 -28.79 15.53 7.91
CA GLU A 527 -28.85 15.13 9.32
C GLU A 527 -28.08 16.07 10.26
N SER A 528 -27.04 16.76 9.77
CA SER A 528 -26.28 17.74 10.55
C SER A 528 -26.90 19.13 10.58
N SER A 529 -27.65 19.52 9.54
CA SER A 529 -28.32 20.84 9.50
C SER A 529 -29.56 20.90 10.39
N ASP A 530 -30.14 19.76 10.72
CA ASP A 530 -31.27 19.66 11.66
C ASP A 530 -30.82 19.65 13.14
N ALA A 531 -29.51 19.73 13.41
CA ALA A 531 -28.93 19.69 14.76
C ALA A 531 -28.57 21.06 15.36
N GLU A 532 -28.74 22.18 14.63
CA GLU A 532 -28.53 23.54 15.15
C GLU A 532 -29.86 24.21 15.54
N ASP A 533 -30.43 23.77 16.67
CA ASP A 533 -31.42 24.54 17.42
C ASP A 533 -31.06 24.46 18.93
N VAL A 534 -30.05 25.24 19.33
CA VAL A 534 -29.73 25.48 20.76
C VAL A 534 -29.62 26.98 21.01
N ALA A 535 -30.50 27.44 21.91
CA ALA A 535 -30.78 28.82 22.30
C ALA A 535 -29.59 29.61 22.91
N PRO A 536 -29.65 30.96 22.93
CA PRO A 536 -28.51 31.82 23.23
C PRO A 536 -28.33 32.05 24.74
N MET A 537 -27.10 31.96 25.22
CA MET A 537 -26.73 32.34 26.60
C MET A 537 -26.02 33.71 26.60
N ILE A 538 -26.62 34.64 27.33
CA ILE A 538 -26.24 36.04 27.54
C ILE A 538 -24.91 36.14 28.31
N VAL A 539 -23.99 37.00 27.87
CA VAL A 539 -22.84 37.46 28.67
C VAL A 539 -22.90 38.98 28.82
N SER A 540 -22.93 39.44 30.06
CA SER A 540 -22.72 40.84 30.44
C SER A 540 -21.53 40.96 31.40
N GLY A 541 -20.81 42.08 31.32
CA GLY A 541 -20.08 42.66 32.46
C GLY A 541 -18.56 42.71 32.35
N ALA A 542 -18.03 43.92 32.21
CA ALA A 542 -16.62 44.30 32.18
C ALA A 542 -16.08 44.80 33.55
N ILE A 543 -14.79 44.49 33.87
CA ILE A 543 -13.62 45.31 34.37
C ILE A 543 -13.89 46.33 35.53
N PRO A 544 -13.06 46.51 36.62
CA PRO A 544 -11.63 46.90 36.52
C PRO A 544 -10.60 46.63 37.66
N PHE A 545 -9.31 46.73 37.22
CA PHE A 545 -8.03 47.18 37.83
C PHE A 545 -7.88 47.50 39.34
N GLY A 546 -6.71 47.11 39.92
CA GLY A 546 -5.98 47.93 40.92
C GLY A 546 -5.08 47.24 41.97
N ALA A 547 -3.77 47.58 41.94
CA ALA A 547 -2.79 47.75 43.05
C ALA A 547 -2.18 46.57 43.87
N GLN A 548 -0.91 46.77 44.25
CA GLN A 548 0.06 45.89 44.97
C GLN A 548 -0.02 46.01 46.55
N PRO A 549 1.04 45.74 47.37
CA PRO A 549 1.53 44.46 47.94
C PRO A 549 1.69 44.46 49.49
N THR A 550 1.75 43.30 50.19
CA THR A 550 2.42 43.06 51.52
C THR A 550 2.11 41.63 52.03
N GLN A 551 3.09 40.76 52.31
CA GLN A 551 3.78 40.47 53.59
C GLN A 551 2.94 39.85 54.74
N GLN A 552 3.38 38.66 55.22
CA GLN A 552 3.45 38.15 56.62
C GLN A 552 2.83 36.76 56.97
N PHE A 553 3.71 35.95 57.62
CA PHE A 553 3.54 34.97 58.73
C PHE A 553 2.74 33.66 58.50
N ILE A 554 3.32 32.46 58.64
CA ILE A 554 3.78 31.65 59.82
C ILE A 554 2.63 31.07 60.67
N GLY A 555 2.70 29.74 60.87
CA GLY A 555 2.04 28.95 61.94
C GLY A 555 0.82 28.16 61.42
N GLU A 556 0.54 26.93 61.80
CA GLU A 556 1.07 25.97 62.77
C GLU A 556 0.50 24.60 62.37
N LEU A 557 1.29 23.53 62.55
CA LEU A 557 0.93 22.17 62.17
C LEU A 557 1.20 21.27 63.39
N LEU A 558 0.27 21.24 64.36
CA LEU A 558 0.22 20.25 65.43
C LEU A 558 -1.20 20.11 66.01
N SER A 559 -1.86 18.97 65.76
CA SER A 559 -2.63 18.24 66.79
C SER A 559 -3.02 16.83 66.28
N GLN A 560 -2.49 15.83 67.00
CA GLN A 560 -2.62 14.37 66.89
C GLN A 560 -4.03 13.84 67.28
N PRO A 561 -4.29 12.57 67.69
CA PRO A 561 -3.70 11.22 67.41
C PRO A 561 -4.74 10.08 67.17
N GLY A 562 -4.26 8.88 66.80
CA GLY A 562 -4.91 7.59 67.16
C GLY A 562 -4.35 6.39 66.36
N ARG A 563 -3.32 5.68 66.85
CA ARG A 563 -3.35 4.31 67.45
C ARG A 563 -4.16 3.28 66.62
N GLY A 564 -3.63 2.11 66.23
CA GLY A 564 -2.68 1.26 66.95
C GLY A 564 -1.92 0.21 66.12
N ARG A 565 -0.92 -0.35 66.82
CA ARG A 565 0.00 -1.45 66.48
C ARG A 565 -0.68 -2.82 66.53
N PHE A 566 -0.08 -3.84 65.89
CA PHE A 566 0.54 -5.05 66.49
C PHE A 566 1.22 -5.82 65.34
N MET A 567 2.55 -5.81 65.26
CA MET A 567 3.55 -6.81 65.73
C MET A 567 3.52 -8.18 65.04
N VAL A 568 4.71 -8.50 64.54
CA VAL A 568 5.27 -9.79 64.13
C VAL A 568 5.68 -10.57 65.38
N ASP A 569 5.47 -11.89 65.41
CA ASP A 569 6.54 -12.85 65.76
C ASP A 569 6.15 -14.32 65.49
N HIS A 570 7.22 -15.06 65.23
CA HIS A 570 7.47 -16.48 64.96
C HIS A 570 6.48 -17.58 65.41
N GLU A 571 6.28 -18.55 64.51
CA GLU A 571 6.73 -19.95 64.62
C GLU A 571 7.14 -20.50 63.24
#